data_AF-A0A7V3G752-F1
#
_entry.id   AF-A0A7V3G752-F1
#
_cell.length_a   1.000
_cell.length_b   1.000
_cell.length_c   1.000
_cell.angle_alpha   90.00
_cell.angle_beta   90.00
_cell.angle_gamma   90.00
#
_symmetry.space_group_name_H-M   'P 1'
#
loop_
_entity.id
_entity.type
_entity.pdbx_description
1 polymer ?
#
loop_
_entity_poly.entity_id
_entity_poly.type
_entity_poly.pdbx_seq_one_letter_code
_entity_poly.pdbx_strand_id
1 'polypeptide(L)'
;MKHTIILFVLLGAILIPVWFVAEIRYADEASASTEVMLEMCNAAKSNRDQFGKLVILFGDSIPRGFGLKVFADEVTSDHPLYKFRSISSTANWALELNDRPERFVYCGGMDEQNIKNVVAAGVIRSGDVVVLEDAGDFAGGTAAYYSFWWKARKAASLPDVTVVLQSMFDYCDRPTDGGCVDANKYDLVRFASASDAGSRNDAIRSAAFATINPVSGSALSGSTAFIDMNWVMDTWKNSALAIDGVPVILGDGIYPNVWGQMKMTQQYLAAANLRQYLTDTQEIEEYVVANLSALSYGSTTFTASRARVRQNPSRQLGVHGITCQGKYTPHQNALPERFGVI
;
A
#
# COMPACT_ATOMS: atom_id res chain seq x y z
N MET A 1 -57.62 -20.89 5.78
CA MET A 1 -56.26 -21.08 5.24
C MET A 1 -56.11 -20.35 3.90
N LYS A 2 -55.87 -19.03 3.88
CA LYS A 2 -55.65 -18.28 2.62
C LYS A 2 -54.74 -17.05 2.75
N HIS A 3 -53.95 -16.88 3.82
CA HIS A 3 -53.24 -15.59 4.06
C HIS A 3 -51.72 -15.70 4.29
N THR A 4 -51.08 -16.86 4.02
CA THR A 4 -49.65 -17.05 4.36
C THR A 4 -48.69 -16.95 3.17
N ILE A 5 -49.16 -16.83 1.93
CA ILE A 5 -48.29 -16.90 0.73
C ILE A 5 -47.80 -15.53 0.22
N ILE A 6 -48.39 -14.42 0.64
CA ILE A 6 -48.05 -13.08 0.09
C ILE A 6 -46.79 -12.47 0.75
N LEU A 7 -46.36 -12.94 1.92
CA LEU A 7 -45.24 -12.34 2.66
C LEU A 7 -43.85 -12.76 2.14
N PHE A 8 -43.72 -13.92 1.47
CA PHE A 8 -42.42 -14.41 0.99
C PHE A 8 -41.95 -13.77 -0.33
N VAL A 9 -42.86 -13.23 -1.14
CA VAL A 9 -42.50 -12.58 -2.41
C VAL A 9 -42.03 -11.14 -2.20
N LEU A 10 -42.50 -10.45 -1.15
CA LEU A 10 -42.11 -9.08 -0.82
C LEU A 10 -40.73 -8.98 -0.14
N LEU A 11 -40.32 -10.00 0.63
CA LEU A 11 -38.98 -10.03 1.24
C LEU A 11 -37.87 -10.36 0.23
N GLY A 12 -38.16 -11.13 -0.82
CA GLY A 12 -37.21 -11.42 -1.90
C GLY A 12 -36.90 -10.22 -2.80
N ALA A 13 -37.86 -9.31 -3.00
CA ALA A 13 -37.69 -8.14 -3.85
C ALA A 13 -36.93 -6.98 -3.18
N ILE A 14 -36.82 -6.98 -1.84
CA ILE A 14 -36.14 -5.91 -1.07
C ILE A 14 -34.68 -6.27 -0.78
N LEU A 15 -34.28 -7.54 -0.90
CA LEU A 15 -32.89 -7.99 -0.65
C LEU A 15 -32.00 -8.01 -1.91
N ILE A 16 -32.58 -7.92 -3.11
CA ILE A 16 -31.86 -7.88 -4.39
C ILE A 16 -31.28 -6.48 -4.74
N PRO A 17 -31.83 -5.32 -4.29
CA PRO A 17 -31.27 -4.02 -4.65
C PRO A 17 -30.03 -3.61 -3.84
N VAL A 18 -29.82 -4.14 -2.63
CA VAL A 18 -28.73 -3.66 -1.76
C VAL A 18 -27.36 -4.18 -2.21
N TRP A 19 -27.30 -5.44 -2.67
CA TRP A 19 -26.08 -6.01 -3.23
C TRP A 19 -25.72 -5.41 -4.60
N PHE A 20 -26.72 -5.26 -5.49
CA PHE A 20 -26.49 -4.64 -6.81
C PHE A 20 -26.10 -3.16 -6.72
N VAL A 21 -26.62 -2.40 -5.76
CA VAL A 21 -26.26 -0.98 -5.60
C VAL A 21 -24.85 -0.81 -5.02
N ALA A 22 -24.37 -1.72 -4.17
CA ALA A 22 -22.99 -1.71 -3.69
C ALA A 22 -21.99 -2.06 -4.81
N GLU A 23 -22.31 -3.04 -5.64
CA GLU A 23 -21.46 -3.47 -6.77
C GLU A 23 -21.40 -2.42 -7.89
N ILE A 24 -22.53 -1.74 -8.18
CA ILE A 24 -22.56 -0.61 -9.14
C ILE A 24 -21.79 0.61 -8.61
N ARG A 25 -21.85 0.93 -7.31
CA ARG A 25 -21.04 2.03 -6.75
C ARG A 25 -19.54 1.73 -6.81
N TYR A 26 -19.12 0.50 -6.54
CA TYR A 26 -17.71 0.10 -6.66
C TYR A 26 -17.22 0.17 -8.11
N ALA A 27 -18.06 -0.19 -9.08
CA ALA A 27 -17.75 -0.10 -10.50
C ALA A 27 -17.70 1.34 -11.03
N ASP A 28 -18.62 2.22 -10.58
CA ASP A 28 -18.63 3.63 -10.96
C ASP A 28 -17.45 4.40 -10.32
N GLU A 29 -17.11 4.11 -9.06
CA GLU A 29 -15.90 4.65 -8.39
C GLU A 29 -14.61 4.17 -9.05
N ALA A 30 -14.57 2.93 -9.57
CA ALA A 30 -13.45 2.44 -10.37
C ALA A 30 -13.33 3.16 -11.73
N SER A 31 -14.44 3.54 -12.37
CA SER A 31 -14.42 4.20 -13.68
C SER A 31 -14.04 5.69 -13.62
N ALA A 32 -14.57 6.46 -12.67
CA ALA A 32 -14.25 7.88 -12.49
C ALA A 32 -12.82 8.07 -11.94
N SER A 33 -12.33 7.15 -11.11
CA SER A 33 -10.94 7.15 -10.64
C SER A 33 -9.94 6.83 -11.76
N THR A 34 -10.34 6.09 -12.79
CA THR A 34 -9.44 5.76 -13.90
C THR A 34 -9.01 7.01 -14.68
N GLU A 35 -9.90 7.98 -14.92
CA GLU A 35 -9.57 9.21 -15.68
C GLU A 35 -8.58 10.13 -14.94
N VAL A 36 -8.81 10.40 -13.65
CA VAL A 36 -7.93 11.26 -12.83
C VAL A 36 -6.57 10.59 -12.56
N MET A 37 -6.55 9.26 -12.39
CA MET A 37 -5.31 8.51 -12.21
C MET A 37 -4.51 8.39 -13.50
N LEU A 38 -5.19 8.25 -14.64
CA LEU A 38 -4.55 8.43 -15.93
C LEU A 38 -3.98 9.84 -16.05
N GLU A 39 -4.63 10.88 -15.54
CA GLU A 39 -4.13 12.26 -15.64
C GLU A 39 -2.78 12.45 -14.96
N MET A 40 -2.56 11.91 -13.75
CA MET A 40 -1.26 11.99 -13.07
C MET A 40 -0.18 11.19 -13.78
N CYS A 41 -0.49 9.97 -14.23
CA CYS A 41 0.44 9.14 -14.99
C CYS A 41 0.71 9.73 -16.40
N ASN A 42 -0.27 10.38 -17.02
CA ASN A 42 -0.17 11.09 -18.29
C ASN A 42 0.60 12.40 -18.15
N ALA A 43 0.46 13.12 -17.04
CA ALA A 43 1.29 14.28 -16.72
C ALA A 43 2.75 13.86 -16.55
N ALA A 44 2.99 12.72 -15.90
CA ALA A 44 4.32 12.12 -15.80
C ALA A 44 4.87 11.74 -17.18
N LYS A 45 4.03 11.21 -18.08
CA LYS A 45 4.40 10.94 -19.48
C LYS A 45 4.81 12.19 -20.23
N SER A 46 3.98 13.24 -20.20
CA SER A 46 4.23 14.50 -20.94
C SER A 46 5.45 15.26 -20.43
N ASN A 47 5.80 15.08 -19.16
CA ASN A 47 6.92 15.78 -18.52
C ASN A 47 8.06 14.84 -18.15
N ARG A 48 8.10 13.60 -18.67
CA ARG A 48 9.03 12.57 -18.19
C ARG A 48 10.49 13.00 -18.24
N ASP A 49 10.86 13.79 -19.24
CA ASP A 49 12.22 14.29 -19.45
C ASP A 49 12.62 15.41 -18.48
N GLN A 50 11.66 16.03 -17.81
CA GLN A 50 11.90 17.05 -16.77
C GLN A 50 12.17 16.41 -15.40
N PHE A 51 11.78 15.15 -15.23
CA PHE A 51 11.99 14.41 -13.99
C PHE A 51 13.24 13.57 -14.08
N GLY A 52 13.94 13.46 -12.95
CA GLY A 52 15.03 12.50 -12.80
C GLY A 52 14.49 11.08 -12.73
N LYS A 53 14.70 10.46 -11.57
CA LYS A 53 14.10 9.16 -11.23
C LYS A 53 12.62 9.34 -10.89
N LEU A 54 11.78 8.44 -11.40
CA LEU A 54 10.40 8.27 -10.94
C LEU A 54 10.29 7.14 -9.91
N VAL A 55 9.43 7.34 -8.92
CA VAL A 55 8.92 6.30 -8.04
C VAL A 55 7.44 6.11 -8.36
N ILE A 56 7.11 5.01 -9.02
CA ILE A 56 5.82 4.80 -9.66
C ILE A 56 5.04 3.81 -8.81
N LEU A 57 3.95 4.26 -8.21
CA LEU A 57 3.11 3.48 -7.33
C LEU A 57 1.98 2.86 -8.15
N PHE A 58 1.84 1.54 -8.06
CA PHE A 58 0.64 0.81 -8.48
C PHE A 58 0.03 0.16 -7.24
N GLY A 59 -1.29 0.24 -7.14
CA GLY A 59 -2.04 -0.34 -6.05
C GLY A 59 -3.42 0.28 -5.90
N ASP A 60 -4.06 0.03 -4.79
CA ASP A 60 -5.47 0.33 -4.60
C ASP A 60 -5.70 1.72 -3.97
N SER A 61 -6.74 1.83 -3.17
CA SER A 61 -7.08 2.97 -2.33
C SER A 61 -6.01 3.47 -1.35
N ILE A 62 -5.06 2.65 -0.88
CA ILE A 62 -3.99 3.11 0.04
C ILE A 62 -3.02 4.08 -0.65
N PRO A 63 -2.33 3.73 -1.75
CA PRO A 63 -1.44 4.63 -2.47
C PRO A 63 -2.17 5.76 -3.19
N ARG A 64 -3.47 5.58 -3.55
CA ARG A 64 -4.33 6.69 -4.00
C ARG A 64 -4.42 7.80 -2.95
N GLY A 65 -4.42 7.42 -1.67
CA GLY A 65 -4.37 8.35 -0.55
C GLY A 65 -5.73 8.53 0.11
N PHE A 66 -6.16 7.56 0.91
CA PHE A 66 -7.38 7.64 1.74
C PHE A 66 -7.12 8.10 3.20
N GLY A 67 -5.94 8.64 3.49
CA GLY A 67 -5.49 8.91 4.86
C GLY A 67 -6.23 10.06 5.56
N LEU A 68 -6.97 10.84 4.77
CA LEU A 68 -7.86 11.90 5.22
C LEU A 68 -9.34 11.49 5.20
N LYS A 69 -9.65 10.19 5.00
CA LYS A 69 -11.02 9.64 4.81
C LYS A 69 -11.73 10.10 3.54
N VAL A 70 -10.97 10.68 2.64
CA VAL A 70 -11.35 11.11 1.29
C VAL A 70 -10.12 10.86 0.41
N PHE A 71 -10.33 10.61 -0.88
CA PHE A 71 -9.23 10.38 -1.80
C PHE A 71 -8.47 11.67 -2.10
N ALA A 72 -7.17 11.55 -2.41
CA ALA A 72 -6.29 12.69 -2.63
C ALA A 72 -6.76 13.64 -3.73
N ASP A 73 -7.45 13.13 -4.75
CA ASP A 73 -8.05 13.88 -5.85
C ASP A 73 -9.33 14.64 -5.43
N GLU A 74 -9.90 14.31 -4.28
CA GLU A 74 -11.08 14.98 -3.70
C GLU A 74 -10.70 16.06 -2.69
N VAL A 75 -9.42 16.14 -2.31
CA VAL A 75 -8.92 17.11 -1.33
C VAL A 75 -8.45 18.38 -2.05
N THR A 76 -9.04 19.51 -1.70
CA THR A 76 -8.70 20.83 -2.22
C THR A 76 -7.47 21.44 -1.53
N SER A 77 -6.78 22.37 -2.20
CA SER A 77 -5.51 22.96 -1.72
C SER A 77 -5.62 23.81 -0.46
N ASP A 78 -6.83 24.21 -0.07
CA ASP A 78 -7.14 24.90 1.18
C ASP A 78 -7.27 23.96 2.38
N HIS A 79 -7.29 22.64 2.17
CA HIS A 79 -7.32 21.69 3.28
C HIS A 79 -6.02 21.79 4.11
N PRO A 80 -6.10 21.89 5.45
CA PRO A 80 -4.92 22.09 6.32
C PRO A 80 -3.88 20.97 6.21
N LEU A 81 -4.29 19.78 5.78
CA LEU A 81 -3.42 18.62 5.57
C LEU A 81 -3.23 18.28 4.08
N TYR A 82 -3.46 19.22 3.16
CA TYR A 82 -3.36 18.98 1.71
C TYR A 82 -2.05 18.32 1.32
N LYS A 83 -0.92 18.73 1.92
CA LYS A 83 0.40 18.15 1.62
C LYS A 83 0.54 16.68 2.06
N PHE A 84 -0.28 16.23 3.00
CA PHE A 84 -0.31 14.85 3.51
C PHE A 84 -1.43 13.98 2.92
N ARG A 85 -2.15 14.46 1.90
CA ARG A 85 -3.31 13.77 1.33
C ARG A 85 -3.01 12.40 0.70
N SER A 86 -1.75 12.16 0.29
CA SER A 86 -1.29 10.87 -0.21
C SER A 86 0.20 10.66 0.03
N ILE A 87 0.65 9.41 -0.18
CA ILE A 87 2.07 9.03 -0.21
C ILE A 87 2.83 9.88 -1.25
N SER A 88 2.32 9.94 -2.48
CA SER A 88 2.94 10.72 -3.56
C SER A 88 3.00 12.21 -3.24
N SER A 89 1.93 12.78 -2.67
CA SER A 89 1.93 14.19 -2.26
C SER A 89 3.00 14.48 -1.22
N THR A 90 3.09 13.64 -0.18
CA THR A 90 4.02 13.82 0.92
C THR A 90 5.47 13.70 0.44
N ALA A 91 5.75 12.68 -0.38
CA ALA A 91 7.06 12.47 -0.97
C ALA A 91 7.48 13.62 -1.89
N ASN A 92 6.59 14.05 -2.79
CA ASN A 92 6.89 15.13 -3.74
C ASN A 92 7.12 16.46 -3.04
N TRP A 93 6.36 16.77 -2.00
CA TRP A 93 6.61 17.97 -1.22
C TRP A 93 8.01 17.94 -0.57
N ALA A 94 8.39 16.83 0.05
CA ALA A 94 9.73 16.70 0.61
C ALA A 94 10.84 16.82 -0.46
N LEU A 95 10.65 16.25 -1.64
CA LEU A 95 11.59 16.35 -2.75
C LEU A 95 11.68 17.79 -3.29
N GLU A 96 10.54 18.48 -3.46
CA GLU A 96 10.47 19.87 -3.91
C GLU A 96 11.23 20.81 -2.98
N LEU A 97 11.06 20.68 -1.67
CA LEU A 97 11.77 21.50 -0.67
C LEU A 97 13.29 21.27 -0.64
N ASN A 98 13.76 20.17 -1.23
CA ASN A 98 15.17 19.84 -1.34
C ASN A 98 15.70 20.01 -2.78
N ASP A 99 14.98 20.75 -3.62
CA ASP A 99 15.33 21.00 -5.03
C ASP A 99 15.62 19.71 -5.81
N ARG A 100 14.89 18.64 -5.49
CA ARG A 100 15.07 17.32 -6.10
C ARG A 100 14.21 17.17 -7.36
N PRO A 101 14.77 16.71 -8.49
CA PRO A 101 14.00 16.48 -9.71
C PRO A 101 13.23 15.15 -9.70
N GLU A 102 13.47 14.27 -8.72
CA GLU A 102 12.74 13.00 -8.59
C GLU A 102 11.25 13.23 -8.26
N ARG A 103 10.38 12.32 -8.71
CA ARG A 103 8.93 12.42 -8.44
C ARG A 103 8.30 11.07 -8.12
N PHE A 104 7.32 11.11 -7.23
CA PHE A 104 6.39 10.03 -6.94
C PHE A 104 5.12 10.21 -7.76
N VAL A 105 4.69 9.15 -8.43
CA VAL A 105 3.51 9.16 -9.30
C VAL A 105 2.68 7.94 -8.97
N TYR A 106 1.38 8.12 -8.75
CA TYR A 106 0.44 7.02 -8.64
C TYR A 106 -0.18 6.77 -10.02
N CYS A 107 -0.09 5.54 -10.51
CA CYS A 107 -0.57 5.12 -11.84
C CYS A 107 -1.74 4.14 -11.76
N GLY A 108 -2.48 4.15 -10.65
CA GLY A 108 -3.71 3.39 -10.47
C GLY A 108 -3.51 1.95 -10.00
N GLY A 109 -4.53 1.12 -10.24
CA GLY A 109 -4.58 -0.28 -9.84
C GLY A 109 -3.37 -1.08 -10.32
N MET A 110 -2.95 -2.04 -9.49
CA MET A 110 -1.89 -2.97 -9.85
C MET A 110 -2.45 -4.10 -10.73
N ASP A 111 -2.26 -4.00 -12.04
CA ASP A 111 -2.52 -5.11 -12.97
C ASP A 111 -1.44 -5.21 -14.06
N GLU A 112 -1.24 -6.42 -14.61
CA GLU A 112 -0.21 -6.70 -15.60
C GLU A 112 -0.34 -5.81 -16.85
N GLN A 113 -1.56 -5.55 -17.30
CA GLN A 113 -1.81 -4.84 -18.55
C GLN A 113 -1.57 -3.34 -18.39
N ASN A 114 -2.00 -2.74 -17.28
CA ASN A 114 -1.72 -1.35 -16.95
C ASN A 114 -0.21 -1.10 -16.86
N ILE A 115 0.53 -1.94 -16.12
CA ILE A 115 1.99 -1.81 -16.03
C ILE A 115 2.64 -1.90 -17.42
N LYS A 116 2.24 -2.86 -18.26
CA LYS A 116 2.73 -2.97 -19.65
C LYS A 116 2.43 -1.72 -20.47
N ASN A 117 1.24 -1.13 -20.32
CA ASN A 117 0.86 0.09 -21.03
C ASN A 117 1.74 1.27 -20.59
N VAL A 118 2.02 1.41 -19.30
CA VAL A 118 2.90 2.45 -18.75
C VAL A 118 4.35 2.27 -19.22
N VAL A 119 4.84 1.02 -19.28
CA VAL A 119 6.16 0.69 -19.88
C VAL A 119 6.18 1.05 -21.37
N ALA A 120 5.20 0.61 -22.14
CA ALA A 120 5.12 0.86 -23.59
C ALA A 120 4.99 2.35 -23.91
N ALA A 121 4.39 3.14 -23.02
CA ALA A 121 4.30 4.59 -23.12
C ALA A 121 5.62 5.32 -22.79
N GLY A 122 6.66 4.61 -22.35
CA GLY A 122 7.98 5.17 -22.04
C GLY A 122 8.04 5.95 -20.72
N VAL A 123 7.05 5.76 -19.84
CA VAL A 123 6.98 6.43 -18.53
C VAL A 123 7.96 5.78 -17.56
N ILE A 124 7.95 4.44 -17.46
CA ILE A 124 8.96 3.68 -16.70
C ILE A 124 10.24 3.59 -17.55
N ARG A 125 11.37 4.02 -17.01
CA ARG A 125 12.69 4.01 -17.67
C ARG A 125 13.76 3.42 -16.74
N SER A 126 14.94 3.13 -17.32
CA SER A 126 16.13 2.72 -16.56
C SER A 126 16.41 3.70 -15.41
N GLY A 127 16.69 3.16 -14.22
CA GLY A 127 16.91 3.92 -12.98
C GLY A 127 15.66 4.20 -12.14
N ASP A 128 14.45 3.98 -12.68
CA ASP A 128 13.19 4.17 -11.96
C ASP A 128 12.92 3.08 -10.92
N VAL A 129 12.00 3.39 -10.01
CA VAL A 129 11.49 2.49 -8.99
C VAL A 129 10.01 2.28 -9.22
N VAL A 130 9.57 1.03 -9.28
CA VAL A 130 8.16 0.66 -9.38
C VAL A 130 7.74 0.02 -8.07
N VAL A 131 6.81 0.61 -7.35
CA VAL A 131 6.24 0.07 -6.13
C VAL A 131 4.92 -0.61 -6.46
N LEU A 132 4.82 -1.87 -6.08
CA LEU A 132 3.66 -2.72 -6.25
C LEU A 132 3.04 -2.93 -4.87
N GLU A 133 1.85 -2.38 -4.70
CA GLU A 133 1.02 -2.44 -3.51
C GLU A 133 -0.34 -3.01 -3.88
N ASP A 134 -0.97 -3.76 -2.97
CA ASP A 134 -2.31 -4.36 -3.06
C ASP A 134 -2.84 -4.75 -4.46
N ALA A 135 -3.01 -6.06 -4.68
CA ALA A 135 -3.57 -6.56 -5.94
C ALA A 135 -5.04 -6.24 -6.16
N GLY A 136 -5.81 -5.90 -5.12
CA GLY A 136 -7.25 -5.66 -5.16
C GLY A 136 -8.09 -6.90 -5.53
N ASP A 137 -7.55 -7.84 -6.32
CA ASP A 137 -8.17 -9.11 -6.63
C ASP A 137 -7.78 -10.18 -5.60
N PHE A 138 -8.73 -10.43 -4.70
CA PHE A 138 -8.64 -11.42 -3.63
C PHE A 138 -9.20 -12.79 -4.03
N ALA A 139 -9.64 -12.95 -5.28
CA ALA A 139 -10.22 -14.19 -5.78
C ALA A 139 -9.14 -15.20 -6.16
N GLY A 140 -9.40 -16.48 -5.88
CA GLY A 140 -8.44 -17.56 -6.09
C GLY A 140 -7.46 -17.71 -4.93
N GLY A 141 -7.05 -18.95 -4.65
CA GLY A 141 -6.15 -19.25 -3.54
C GLY A 141 -4.75 -18.65 -3.68
N THR A 142 -3.86 -19.01 -2.76
CA THR A 142 -2.49 -18.49 -2.65
C THR A 142 -1.69 -18.60 -3.95
N ALA A 143 -1.85 -19.69 -4.71
CA ALA A 143 -1.19 -19.85 -6.01
C ALA A 143 -1.66 -18.84 -7.08
N ALA A 144 -2.95 -18.50 -7.10
CA ALA A 144 -3.49 -17.49 -8.01
C ALA A 144 -2.95 -16.11 -7.64
N TYR A 145 -2.93 -15.80 -6.35
CA TYR A 145 -2.36 -14.56 -5.81
C TYR A 145 -0.86 -14.44 -6.13
N TYR A 146 -0.08 -15.51 -5.96
CA TYR A 146 1.33 -15.55 -6.38
C TYR A 146 1.49 -15.26 -7.88
N SER A 147 0.69 -15.91 -8.73
CA SER A 147 0.73 -15.74 -10.18
C SER A 147 0.46 -14.29 -10.59
N PHE A 148 -0.51 -13.64 -9.92
CA PHE A 148 -0.82 -12.23 -10.13
C PHE A 148 0.37 -11.33 -9.81
N TRP A 149 0.93 -11.43 -8.61
CA TRP A 149 2.09 -10.65 -8.17
C TRP A 149 3.32 -10.90 -9.05
N TRP A 150 3.55 -12.15 -9.44
CA TRP A 150 4.63 -12.50 -10.34
C TRP A 150 4.49 -11.81 -11.71
N LYS A 151 3.29 -11.82 -12.30
CA LYS A 151 3.02 -11.17 -13.59
C LYS A 151 3.19 -9.66 -13.51
N ALA A 152 2.68 -9.02 -12.46
CA ALA A 152 2.86 -7.59 -12.22
C ALA A 152 4.35 -7.23 -12.07
N ARG A 153 5.09 -7.97 -11.23
CA ARG A 153 6.55 -7.81 -11.07
C ARG A 153 7.28 -7.94 -12.40
N LYS A 154 6.97 -8.99 -13.15
CA LYS A 154 7.59 -9.25 -14.46
C LYS A 154 7.30 -8.14 -15.46
N ALA A 155 6.08 -7.61 -15.49
CA ALA A 155 5.72 -6.50 -16.37
C ALA A 155 6.55 -5.23 -16.10
N ALA A 156 6.93 -5.00 -14.85
CA ALA A 156 7.78 -3.87 -14.43
C ALA A 156 9.29 -4.16 -14.49
N SER A 157 9.70 -5.42 -14.71
CA SER A 157 11.11 -5.85 -14.68
C SER A 157 11.86 -5.48 -15.96
N LEU A 158 12.33 -4.23 -16.03
CA LEU A 158 13.23 -3.72 -17.07
C LEU A 158 14.68 -3.66 -16.57
N PRO A 159 15.69 -3.59 -17.47
CA PRO A 159 17.07 -3.31 -17.06
C PRO A 159 17.16 -2.03 -16.20
N ASP A 160 17.91 -2.12 -15.11
CA ASP A 160 18.14 -1.04 -14.14
C ASP A 160 16.90 -0.43 -13.47
N VAL A 161 15.73 -1.08 -13.58
CA VAL A 161 14.54 -0.73 -12.78
C VAL A 161 14.56 -1.54 -11.48
N THR A 162 14.20 -0.89 -10.39
CA THR A 162 13.95 -1.57 -9.10
C THR A 162 12.46 -1.78 -8.91
N VAL A 163 12.01 -3.03 -8.86
CA VAL A 163 10.62 -3.35 -8.50
C VAL A 163 10.54 -3.63 -7.00
N VAL A 164 9.69 -2.89 -6.30
CA VAL A 164 9.46 -3.01 -4.87
C VAL A 164 8.14 -3.74 -4.66
N LEU A 165 8.19 -4.94 -4.07
CA LEU A 165 7.01 -5.64 -3.57
C LEU A 165 6.94 -5.45 -2.05
N GLN A 166 5.75 -5.55 -1.47
CA GLN A 166 5.61 -5.47 -0.02
C GLN A 166 4.56 -6.42 0.54
N SER A 167 4.77 -6.95 1.75
CA SER A 167 3.67 -7.55 2.50
C SER A 167 2.60 -6.50 2.78
N MET A 168 1.38 -6.96 3.05
CA MET A 168 0.25 -6.12 3.43
C MET A 168 -0.04 -6.29 4.91
N PHE A 169 -0.38 -5.19 5.57
CA PHE A 169 -0.91 -5.17 6.94
C PHE A 169 -2.43 -5.17 6.88
N ASP A 170 -3.06 -5.74 7.90
CA ASP A 170 -4.50 -5.62 8.13
C ASP A 170 -4.79 -5.69 9.64
N TYR A 171 -5.74 -4.88 10.11
CA TYR A 171 -6.08 -4.77 11.53
C TYR A 171 -7.54 -5.03 11.78
N CYS A 172 -7.94 -6.13 11.19
CA CYS A 172 -9.29 -6.49 10.89
C CYS A 172 -10.00 -7.18 12.07
N ASP A 173 -9.88 -6.57 13.26
CA ASP A 173 -10.24 -7.18 14.55
C ASP A 173 -11.72 -6.94 14.94
N ARG A 174 -12.44 -6.07 14.24
CA ARG A 174 -13.87 -5.82 14.45
C ARG A 174 -14.62 -5.77 13.13
N PRO A 175 -15.78 -6.44 13.01
CA PRO A 175 -16.68 -6.20 11.90
C PRO A 175 -17.18 -4.75 12.00
N THR A 176 -16.67 -3.89 11.13
CA THR A 176 -17.20 -2.56 10.90
C THR A 176 -18.18 -2.63 9.74
N ASP A 177 -19.12 -1.68 9.68
CA ASP A 177 -20.25 -1.64 8.73
C ASP A 177 -19.84 -1.42 7.25
N GLY A 178 -18.63 -1.78 6.82
CA GLY A 178 -18.27 -1.67 5.40
C GLY A 178 -16.83 -1.97 4.97
N GLY A 179 -15.92 -2.44 5.83
CA GLY A 179 -14.50 -2.58 5.41
C GLY A 179 -13.88 -3.94 5.67
N CYS A 180 -14.06 -4.47 6.87
CA CYS A 180 -13.25 -5.60 7.31
C CYS A 180 -13.96 -6.95 7.11
N VAL A 181 -13.64 -7.61 5.99
CA VAL A 181 -14.03 -9.02 5.73
C VAL A 181 -12.80 -9.92 5.79
N ASP A 182 -12.98 -11.22 6.05
CA ASP A 182 -11.88 -12.20 6.02
C ASP A 182 -11.12 -12.18 4.68
N ALA A 183 -11.79 -11.76 3.59
CA ALA A 183 -11.16 -11.54 2.30
C ALA A 183 -10.09 -10.45 2.30
N ASN A 184 -9.98 -9.59 3.32
CA ASN A 184 -8.97 -8.54 3.45
C ASN A 184 -7.88 -8.88 4.48
N LYS A 185 -7.88 -10.13 5.01
CA LYS A 185 -6.85 -10.60 5.95
C LYS A 185 -5.71 -11.29 5.21
N TYR A 186 -4.55 -10.68 5.19
CA TYR A 186 -3.43 -11.10 4.33
C TYR A 186 -2.60 -12.24 4.88
N ASP A 187 -2.55 -12.37 6.21
CA ASP A 187 -1.90 -13.50 6.89
C ASP A 187 -2.87 -14.67 7.17
N LEU A 188 -4.14 -14.56 6.76
CA LEU A 188 -5.11 -15.61 6.98
C LEU A 188 -4.83 -16.82 6.07
N VAL A 189 -4.39 -17.93 6.67
CA VAL A 189 -4.05 -19.18 5.98
C VAL A 189 -5.29 -19.94 5.44
N ARG A 190 -6.52 -19.44 5.68
CA ARG A 190 -7.77 -20.14 5.31
C ARG A 190 -8.02 -20.29 3.81
N PHE A 191 -7.27 -19.58 2.97
CA PHE A 191 -7.30 -19.76 1.51
C PHE A 191 -6.49 -20.96 1.04
N ALA A 192 -5.87 -21.69 1.97
CA ALA A 192 -5.24 -22.95 1.69
C ALA A 192 -6.28 -24.02 1.38
N SER A 193 -6.36 -24.42 0.11
CA SER A 193 -6.80 -25.77 -0.21
C SER A 193 -5.83 -26.78 0.42
N ALA A 194 -6.23 -28.04 0.59
CA ALA A 194 -5.33 -29.09 1.10
C ALA A 194 -4.01 -29.23 0.31
N SER A 195 -3.94 -28.65 -0.90
CA SER A 195 -2.77 -28.59 -1.80
C SER A 195 -2.06 -27.24 -1.88
N ASP A 196 -2.54 -26.18 -1.20
CA ASP A 196 -2.03 -24.80 -1.37
C ASP A 196 -1.83 -24.12 -0.01
N ALA A 197 -0.92 -24.64 0.81
CA ALA A 197 -0.66 -24.09 2.14
C ALA A 197 0.11 -22.75 2.05
N GLY A 198 -0.53 -21.64 2.40
CA GLY A 198 0.14 -20.35 2.57
C GLY A 198 -0.84 -19.19 2.71
N SER A 199 -0.36 -18.09 3.27
CA SER A 199 -1.09 -16.81 3.31
C SER A 199 -0.88 -16.01 2.03
N ARG A 200 -1.65 -14.93 1.84
CA ARG A 200 -1.40 -14.00 0.71
C ARG A 200 -0.05 -13.32 0.84
N ASN A 201 0.35 -12.94 2.05
CA ASN A 201 1.69 -12.40 2.29
C ASN A 201 2.81 -13.41 1.93
N ASP A 202 2.58 -14.71 2.10
CA ASP A 202 3.54 -15.73 1.64
C ASP A 202 3.63 -15.80 0.12
N ALA A 203 2.50 -15.62 -0.58
CA ALA A 203 2.50 -15.49 -2.04
C ALA A 203 3.28 -14.25 -2.51
N ILE A 204 3.11 -13.09 -1.86
CA ILE A 204 3.87 -11.88 -2.22
C ILE A 204 5.38 -12.08 -1.97
N ARG A 205 5.75 -12.60 -0.80
CA ARG A 205 7.15 -12.92 -0.47
C ARG A 205 7.74 -13.88 -1.50
N SER A 206 7.03 -14.94 -1.83
CA SER A 206 7.45 -15.91 -2.84
C SER A 206 7.63 -15.24 -4.20
N ALA A 207 6.70 -14.37 -4.61
CA ALA A 207 6.79 -13.63 -5.86
C ALA A 207 7.95 -12.64 -5.87
N ALA A 208 8.33 -12.05 -4.74
CA ALA A 208 9.47 -11.14 -4.61
C ALA A 208 10.82 -11.86 -4.68
N PHE A 209 10.92 -13.05 -4.10
CA PHE A 209 12.17 -13.82 -4.03
C PHE A 209 12.35 -14.85 -5.16
N ALA A 210 11.34 -15.05 -6.01
CA ALA A 210 11.49 -15.89 -7.20
C ALA A 210 12.54 -15.31 -8.16
N THR A 211 13.50 -16.13 -8.58
CA THR A 211 14.63 -15.70 -9.43
C THR A 211 14.44 -16.06 -10.91
N ILE A 212 13.51 -16.98 -11.21
CA ILE A 212 13.28 -17.54 -12.53
C ILE A 212 11.78 -17.50 -12.84
N ASN A 213 11.42 -17.19 -14.09
CA ASN A 213 10.05 -17.33 -14.56
C ASN A 213 9.65 -18.81 -14.61
N PRO A 214 8.63 -19.25 -13.83
CA PRO A 214 8.21 -20.65 -13.81
C PRO A 214 7.63 -21.12 -15.15
N VAL A 215 7.20 -20.21 -16.02
CA VAL A 215 6.63 -20.55 -17.34
C VAL A 215 7.69 -20.54 -18.45
N SER A 216 8.62 -19.59 -18.46
CA SER A 216 9.60 -19.44 -19.56
C SER A 216 11.03 -19.83 -19.20
N GLY A 217 11.34 -20.11 -17.93
CA GLY A 217 12.69 -20.44 -17.47
C GLY A 217 13.70 -19.29 -17.51
N SER A 218 13.27 -18.07 -17.87
CA SER A 218 14.16 -16.90 -17.98
C SER A 218 14.28 -16.13 -16.67
N ALA A 219 15.45 -15.55 -16.40
CA ALA A 219 15.65 -14.61 -15.31
C ALA A 219 14.84 -13.32 -15.55
N LEU A 220 14.45 -12.65 -14.46
CA LEU A 220 13.91 -11.29 -14.52
C LEU A 220 15.04 -10.29 -14.78
N SER A 221 14.71 -9.18 -15.46
CA SER A 221 15.62 -8.04 -15.60
C SER A 221 15.49 -7.06 -14.43
N GLY A 222 16.54 -6.28 -14.17
CA GLY A 222 16.54 -5.30 -13.09
C GLY A 222 16.74 -5.93 -11.70
N SER A 223 16.31 -5.20 -10.67
CA SER A 223 16.41 -5.63 -9.27
C SER A 223 15.02 -5.74 -8.63
N THR A 224 14.94 -6.46 -7.52
CA THR A 224 13.72 -6.53 -6.72
C THR A 224 14.05 -6.28 -5.26
N ALA A 225 13.30 -5.37 -4.66
CA ALA A 225 13.30 -5.13 -3.23
C ALA A 225 11.99 -5.66 -2.64
N PHE A 226 12.07 -6.16 -1.41
CA PHE A 226 10.90 -6.54 -0.63
C PHE A 226 10.85 -5.72 0.65
N ILE A 227 9.71 -5.10 0.92
CA ILE A 227 9.45 -4.40 2.18
C ILE A 227 8.48 -5.26 2.99
N ASP A 228 8.86 -5.66 4.20
CA ASP A 228 7.91 -6.28 5.12
C ASP A 228 7.03 -5.19 5.77
N MET A 229 6.13 -4.60 4.97
CA MET A 229 5.30 -3.48 5.41
C MET A 229 4.37 -3.89 6.55
N ASN A 230 3.97 -5.17 6.61
CA ASN A 230 3.21 -5.70 7.75
C ASN A 230 3.96 -5.48 9.08
N TRP A 231 5.19 -5.98 9.17
CA TRP A 231 6.02 -5.78 10.36
C TRP A 231 6.33 -4.30 10.64
N VAL A 232 6.61 -3.52 9.59
CA VAL A 232 6.89 -2.09 9.71
C VAL A 232 5.70 -1.34 10.31
N MET A 233 4.49 -1.62 9.83
CA MET A 233 3.26 -0.97 10.26
C MET A 233 2.79 -1.47 11.62
N ASP A 234 3.00 -2.74 11.96
CA ASP A 234 2.75 -3.29 13.30
C ASP A 234 3.57 -2.57 14.35
N THR A 235 4.87 -2.50 14.12
CA THR A 235 5.81 -1.84 15.01
C THR A 235 5.45 -0.36 15.14
N TRP A 236 5.10 0.28 14.03
CA TRP A 236 4.72 1.69 14.01
C TRP A 236 3.42 1.97 14.75
N LYS A 237 2.36 1.21 14.47
CA LYS A 237 1.03 1.31 15.09
C LYS A 237 1.14 1.15 16.59
N ASN A 238 1.82 0.11 17.05
CA ASN A 238 1.98 -0.17 18.48
C ASN A 238 2.77 0.94 19.18
N SER A 239 3.86 1.42 18.58
CA SER A 239 4.68 2.50 19.13
C SER A 239 3.94 3.86 19.13
N ALA A 240 3.20 4.18 18.08
CA ALA A 240 2.40 5.40 17.97
C ALA A 240 1.30 5.44 19.03
N LEU A 241 0.57 4.35 19.18
CA LEU A 241 -0.50 4.26 20.16
C LEU A 241 0.04 4.30 21.60
N ALA A 242 1.07 3.51 21.91
CA ALA A 242 1.57 3.37 23.28
C ALA A 242 2.24 4.65 23.80
N ILE A 243 2.99 5.36 22.95
CA ILE A 243 3.76 6.52 23.40
C ILE A 243 2.98 7.82 23.17
N ASP A 244 2.29 7.93 22.04
CA ASP A 244 1.69 9.18 21.61
C ASP A 244 0.17 9.16 21.59
N GLY A 245 -0.48 8.05 21.95
CA GLY A 245 -1.94 7.97 21.93
C GLY A 245 -2.56 8.16 20.54
N VAL A 246 -1.78 8.01 19.46
CA VAL A 246 -2.24 8.22 18.08
C VAL A 246 -2.53 6.88 17.41
N PRO A 247 -3.78 6.60 17.01
CA PRO A 247 -4.10 5.44 16.19
C PRO A 247 -3.73 5.73 14.72
N VAL A 248 -2.66 5.11 14.22
CA VAL A 248 -2.15 5.36 12.85
C VAL A 248 -2.94 4.67 11.75
N ILE A 249 -3.89 3.82 12.14
CA ILE A 249 -4.83 3.12 11.28
C ILE A 249 -6.22 3.68 11.59
N LEU A 250 -6.99 3.94 10.55
CA LEU A 250 -8.36 4.43 10.65
C LEU A 250 -9.27 3.35 11.25
N GLY A 251 -10.48 3.77 11.64
CA GLY A 251 -11.42 2.90 12.35
C GLY A 251 -11.89 1.68 11.54
N ASP A 252 -11.72 1.69 10.22
CA ASP A 252 -12.01 0.57 9.32
C ASP A 252 -10.99 -0.59 9.44
N GLY A 253 -9.81 -0.36 10.01
CA GLY A 253 -8.76 -1.36 10.18
C GLY A 253 -7.94 -1.64 8.91
N ILE A 254 -8.16 -0.90 7.83
CA ILE A 254 -7.51 -1.08 6.52
C ILE A 254 -6.64 0.13 6.21
N TYR A 255 -7.21 1.33 6.30
CA TYR A 255 -6.56 2.52 5.79
C TYR A 255 -5.62 3.15 6.82
N PRO A 256 -4.36 3.41 6.47
CA PRO A 256 -3.48 4.24 7.29
C PRO A 256 -3.94 5.70 7.26
N ASN A 257 -3.88 6.36 8.41
CA ASN A 257 -4.03 7.82 8.48
C ASN A 257 -2.76 8.54 7.99
N VAL A 258 -2.67 9.86 8.15
CA VAL A 258 -1.49 10.65 7.72
C VAL A 258 -0.17 10.09 8.26
N TRP A 259 -0.13 9.65 9.52
CA TRP A 259 1.09 9.10 10.12
C TRP A 259 1.43 7.70 9.62
N GLY A 260 0.43 6.89 9.28
CA GLY A 260 0.66 5.62 8.62
C GLY A 260 1.19 5.81 7.20
N GLN A 261 0.59 6.70 6.41
CA GLN A 261 1.06 7.03 5.06
C GLN A 261 2.44 7.67 5.05
N MET A 262 2.76 8.51 6.05
CA MET A 262 4.10 9.06 6.22
C MET A 262 5.13 7.94 6.47
N LYS A 263 4.77 6.90 7.25
CA LYS A 263 5.64 5.75 7.49
C LYS A 263 5.88 4.94 6.21
N MET A 264 4.84 4.73 5.41
CA MET A 264 4.97 4.06 4.10
C MET A 264 5.84 4.89 3.15
N THR A 265 5.62 6.20 3.10
CA THR A 265 6.43 7.16 2.32
C THR A 265 7.92 7.05 2.67
N GLN A 266 8.26 6.93 3.96
CA GLN A 266 9.64 6.69 4.40
C GLN A 266 10.25 5.43 3.80
N GLN A 267 9.49 4.33 3.74
CA GLN A 267 10.01 3.06 3.19
C GLN A 267 10.21 3.15 1.68
N TYR A 268 9.32 3.83 0.95
CA TYR A 268 9.44 3.98 -0.50
C TYR A 268 10.56 4.93 -0.88
N LEU A 269 10.73 6.04 -0.14
CA LEU A 269 11.91 6.89 -0.28
C LEU A 269 13.20 6.12 0.03
N ALA A 270 13.19 5.25 1.04
CA ALA A 270 14.35 4.39 1.32
C ALA A 270 14.65 3.42 0.16
N ALA A 271 13.64 2.75 -0.36
CA ALA A 271 13.79 1.86 -1.53
C ALA A 271 14.31 2.61 -2.77
N ALA A 272 14.01 3.91 -2.89
CA ALA A 272 14.50 4.77 -3.96
C ALA A 272 15.86 5.45 -3.70
N ASN A 273 16.46 5.24 -2.53
CA ASN A 273 17.67 5.94 -2.04
C ASN A 273 17.48 7.47 -1.89
N LEU A 274 16.28 7.89 -1.47
CA LEU A 274 15.84 9.27 -1.30
C LEU A 274 15.41 9.60 0.15
N ARG A 275 15.58 8.67 1.09
CA ARG A 275 15.06 8.80 2.48
C ARG A 275 15.53 10.06 3.19
N GLN A 276 16.75 10.49 2.93
CA GLN A 276 17.36 11.68 3.54
C GLN A 276 16.53 12.96 3.33
N TYR A 277 15.83 13.07 2.20
CA TYR A 277 15.09 14.30 1.87
C TYR A 277 13.79 14.49 2.66
N LEU A 278 13.29 13.45 3.35
CA LEU A 278 12.09 13.60 4.18
C LEU A 278 12.36 14.36 5.48
N THR A 279 13.62 14.45 5.91
CA THR A 279 13.98 14.72 7.30
C THR A 279 14.67 16.06 7.50
N ASP A 280 14.99 16.75 6.40
CA ASP A 280 15.93 17.86 6.36
C ASP A 280 15.24 19.20 6.05
N THR A 281 13.93 19.34 6.33
CA THR A 281 13.16 20.52 5.93
C THR A 281 12.42 21.16 7.10
N GLN A 282 12.89 22.36 7.48
CA GLN A 282 12.25 23.18 8.51
C GLN A 282 10.77 23.48 8.19
N GLU A 283 10.44 23.65 6.91
CA GLU A 283 9.08 23.94 6.47
C GLU A 283 8.10 22.79 6.72
N ILE A 284 8.54 21.52 6.61
CA ILE A 284 7.72 20.37 6.98
C ILE A 284 7.48 20.37 8.50
N GLU A 285 8.50 20.70 9.30
CA GLU A 285 8.33 20.83 10.75
C GLU A 285 7.30 21.92 11.10
N GLU A 286 7.43 23.10 10.49
CA GLU A 286 6.53 24.25 10.71
C GLU A 286 5.10 23.93 10.33
N TYR A 287 4.90 23.29 9.17
CA TYR A 287 3.58 22.85 8.73
C TYR A 287 2.96 21.84 9.69
N VAL A 288 3.75 20.89 10.21
CA VAL A 288 3.26 19.92 11.20
C VAL A 288 2.89 20.61 12.51
N VAL A 289 3.66 21.60 12.96
CA VAL A 289 3.32 22.38 14.16
C VAL A 289 2.05 23.20 13.95
N ALA A 290 1.92 23.87 12.81
CA ALA A 290 0.74 24.66 12.47
C ALA A 290 -0.54 23.81 12.42
N ASN A 291 -0.41 22.53 12.07
CA ASN A 291 -1.53 21.60 11.92
C ASN A 291 -1.63 20.55 13.04
N LEU A 292 -0.94 20.78 14.18
CA LEU A 292 -0.82 19.80 15.26
C LEU A 292 -2.17 19.31 15.78
N SER A 293 -3.17 20.18 15.88
CA SER A 293 -4.51 19.81 16.37
C SER A 293 -5.21 18.81 15.45
N ALA A 294 -5.00 18.89 14.14
CA ALA A 294 -5.57 17.92 13.20
C ALA A 294 -4.75 16.63 13.19
N LEU A 295 -3.43 16.76 13.31
CA LEU A 295 -2.49 15.64 13.29
C LEU A 295 -2.41 14.86 14.61
N SER A 296 -2.95 15.36 15.71
CA SER A 296 -2.95 14.64 16.99
C SER A 296 -3.99 13.53 17.06
N TYR A 297 -4.97 13.52 16.16
CA TYR A 297 -6.10 12.55 16.18
C TYR A 297 -6.76 12.45 17.57
N GLY A 298 -6.87 13.59 18.27
CA GLY A 298 -7.46 13.66 19.61
C GLY A 298 -6.52 13.26 20.75
N SER A 299 -5.27 12.88 20.46
CA SER A 299 -4.28 12.60 21.49
C SER A 299 -3.92 13.85 22.29
N THR A 300 -3.83 13.69 23.61
CA THR A 300 -3.32 14.70 24.55
C THR A 300 -1.81 14.57 24.81
N THR A 301 -1.18 13.48 24.37
CA THR A 301 0.25 13.23 24.56
C THR A 301 1.08 13.48 23.31
N PHE A 302 0.43 13.63 22.15
CA PHE A 302 1.11 13.97 20.90
C PHE A 302 1.49 15.46 20.87
N THR A 303 2.78 15.74 20.79
CA THR A 303 3.33 17.11 20.82
C THR A 303 4.11 17.44 19.55
N ALA A 304 4.32 18.72 19.30
CA ALA A 304 5.19 19.22 18.23
C ALA A 304 6.57 18.53 18.23
N SER A 305 7.20 18.39 19.40
CA SER A 305 8.50 17.74 19.55
C SER A 305 8.47 16.27 19.13
N ARG A 306 7.38 15.55 19.43
CA ARG A 306 7.20 14.15 19.05
C ARG A 306 6.97 14.00 17.55
N ALA A 307 6.22 14.93 16.96
CA ALA A 307 5.99 14.98 15.52
C ALA A 307 7.30 15.17 14.74
N ARG A 308 8.22 16.01 15.22
CA ARG A 308 9.57 16.21 14.64
C ARG A 308 10.46 14.97 14.74
N VAL A 309 10.50 14.31 15.91
CA VAL A 309 11.31 13.07 16.09
C VAL A 309 10.86 11.96 15.14
N ARG A 310 9.56 11.88 14.84
CA ARG A 310 9.00 10.90 13.90
C ARG A 310 9.34 11.17 12.43
N GLN A 311 9.70 12.41 12.09
CA GLN A 311 10.19 12.77 10.76
C GLN A 311 11.64 12.36 10.54
N ASN A 312 12.48 12.27 11.59
CA ASN A 312 13.91 11.98 11.47
C ASN A 312 14.30 10.57 11.97
N PRO A 313 14.37 9.56 11.10
CA PRO A 313 14.71 8.20 11.45
C PRO A 313 16.20 7.98 11.71
N SER A 314 17.10 8.92 11.37
CA SER A 314 18.52 8.80 11.76
C SER A 314 18.71 8.77 13.29
N ARG A 315 17.72 9.25 14.05
CA ARG A 315 17.66 9.15 15.52
C ARG A 315 17.02 7.86 16.05
N GLN A 316 16.43 7.02 15.18
CA GLN A 316 15.83 5.72 15.56
C GLN A 316 16.49 4.51 14.87
N LEU A 317 17.39 4.71 13.92
CA LEU A 317 18.15 3.64 13.26
C LEU A 317 19.34 3.18 14.12
N GLY A 318 19.03 2.75 15.33
CA GLY A 318 19.75 1.64 15.93
C GLY A 318 19.03 0.36 15.53
N VAL A 319 19.73 -0.52 14.80
CA VAL A 319 19.44 -1.94 14.58
C VAL A 319 18.50 -2.29 13.39
N HIS A 320 19.05 -3.17 12.53
CA HIS A 320 18.46 -3.92 11.40
C HIS A 320 18.51 -3.26 10.02
N GLY A 321 19.74 -3.08 9.52
CA GLY A 321 19.99 -3.13 8.09
C GLY A 321 19.74 -4.55 7.56
N ILE A 322 18.75 -4.70 6.68
CA ILE A 322 18.68 -5.86 5.79
C ILE A 322 19.47 -5.50 4.54
N THR A 323 20.75 -5.86 4.53
CA THR A 323 21.53 -6.00 3.30
C THR A 323 21.06 -7.27 2.59
N CYS A 324 20.70 -7.15 1.31
CA CYS A 324 20.12 -8.17 0.42
C CYS A 324 21.05 -9.37 0.08
N GLN A 325 21.74 -9.97 1.05
CA GLN A 325 22.47 -11.25 0.85
C GLN A 325 22.23 -12.29 1.96
N GLY A 326 21.35 -12.02 2.93
CA GLY A 326 20.99 -13.01 3.95
C GLY A 326 19.92 -13.97 3.45
N LYS A 327 20.18 -15.28 3.50
CA LYS A 327 19.14 -16.31 3.42
C LYS A 327 18.07 -15.99 4.48
N TYR A 328 16.85 -15.72 4.02
CA TYR A 328 15.70 -15.61 4.90
C TYR A 328 15.37 -16.98 5.48
N THR A 329 15.51 -17.12 6.80
CA THR A 329 14.86 -18.18 7.57
C THR A 329 13.48 -17.67 7.95
N PRO A 330 12.39 -18.32 7.52
CA PRO A 330 11.04 -17.95 7.94
C PRO A 330 10.95 -17.94 9.48
N HIS A 331 10.29 -16.94 10.04
CA HIS A 331 9.77 -17.02 11.39
C HIS A 331 8.76 -18.18 11.42
N GLN A 332 9.24 -19.37 11.77
CA GLN A 332 8.38 -20.47 12.17
C GLN A 332 7.72 -20.05 13.48
N ASN A 333 6.47 -19.58 13.38
CA ASN A 333 5.55 -19.72 14.49
C ASN A 333 5.46 -21.21 14.79
N ALA A 334 6.14 -21.64 15.85
CA ALA A 334 6.12 -23.00 16.35
C ALA A 334 4.66 -23.38 16.66
N LEU A 335 4.04 -24.14 15.76
CA LEU A 335 2.90 -24.97 16.12
C LEU A 335 3.46 -26.08 17.04
N PRO A 336 2.85 -26.35 18.21
CA PRO A 336 3.35 -27.38 19.10
C PRO A 336 3.20 -28.75 18.41
N GLU A 337 4.34 -29.42 18.24
CA GLU A 337 4.41 -30.82 17.82
C GLU A 337 3.55 -31.69 18.74
N ARG A 338 2.43 -32.19 18.22
CA ARG A 338 1.81 -33.42 18.67
C ARG A 338 1.22 -34.10 17.47
N PHE A 339 1.93 -35.09 16.92
CA PHE A 339 1.38 -36.43 16.62
C PHE A 339 2.58 -37.34 16.36
N GLY A 340 2.91 -38.13 17.38
CA GLY A 340 3.74 -39.32 17.21
C GLY A 340 2.91 -40.40 16.53
N VAL A 341 3.54 -41.09 15.58
CA VAL A 341 3.03 -42.33 14.99
C VAL A 341 3.56 -43.50 15.84
N ILE A 342 2.64 -44.30 16.36
CA ILE A 342 2.64 -45.75 16.16
C ILE A 342 1.31 -46.09 15.51
#